data_AF-A0A3P1ZTC0-F1
#
_entry.id   AF-A0A3P1ZTC0-F1
#
_cell.length_a   1.000
_cell.length_b   1.000
_cell.length_c   1.000
_cell.angle_alpha   90.00
_cell.angle_beta   90.00
_cell.angle_gamma   90.00
#
_symmetry.space_group_name_H-M   'P 1'
#
loop_
_entity.id
_entity.type
_entity.pdbx_description
1 polymer ?
#
loop_
_entity_poly.entity_id
_entity_poly.type
_entity_poly.pdbx_seq_one_letter_code
_entity_poly.pdbx_strand_id
1 'polypeptide(L)'
;MFIVLGLTFLGMALGYALRGHAVAGLLSHGVMPAILLLLFLLGVELGGNRDLAGALPRLGGAALLLAGAGIAGSLICAVCAGRFLRITPPPANFHQPPDHTA
;
A
#
# COMPACT_ATOMS: atom_id res chain seq x y z
N MET A 1 -8.25 9.57 -19.18
CA MET A 1 -7.51 10.26 -18.10
C MET A 1 -8.44 10.97 -17.13
N PHE A 2 -9.37 11.81 -17.61
CA PHE A 2 -10.35 12.48 -16.73
C PHE A 2 -11.27 11.53 -15.95
N ILE A 3 -11.70 10.43 -16.55
CA ILE A 3 -12.50 9.40 -15.85
C ILE A 3 -11.76 8.79 -14.66
N VAL A 4 -10.47 8.53 -14.80
CA VAL A 4 -9.64 8.02 -13.70
C VAL A 4 -9.54 9.08 -12.61
N LEU A 5 -9.30 10.33 -12.99
CA LEU A 5 -9.21 11.45 -12.04
C LEU A 5 -10.53 11.66 -11.29
N GLY A 6 -11.66 11.62 -12.01
CA GLY A 6 -13.00 11.72 -11.44
C GLY A 6 -13.35 10.57 -10.52
N LEU A 7 -12.96 9.33 -10.88
CA LEU A 7 -13.19 8.15 -10.05
C LEU A 7 -12.38 8.18 -8.76
N THR A 8 -11.13 8.67 -8.82
CA THR A 8 -10.29 8.87 -7.62
C THR A 8 -10.90 9.93 -6.70
N PHE A 9 -11.39 11.04 -7.27
CA PHE A 9 -12.04 12.11 -6.49
C PHE A 9 -13.34 11.62 -5.84
N LEU A 10 -14.14 10.87 -6.60
CA LEU A 10 -15.38 10.27 -6.13
C LEU A 10 -15.10 9.23 -5.04
N GLY A 11 -14.06 8.41 -5.20
CA GLY A 11 -13.62 7.44 -4.20
C GLY A 11 -13.17 8.10 -2.90
N MET A 12 -12.47 9.25 -2.98
CA MET A 12 -12.12 10.06 -1.81
C MET A 12 -13.36 10.63 -1.12
N ALA A 13 -14.29 11.21 -1.88
CA ALA A 13 -15.53 11.77 -1.34
C ALA A 13 -16.38 10.68 -0.65
N LEU A 14 -16.50 9.51 -1.29
CA LEU A 14 -17.22 8.36 -0.76
C LEU A 14 -16.54 7.81 0.50
N GLY A 15 -15.21 7.69 0.50
CA GLY A 15 -14.43 7.29 1.67
C GLY A 15 -14.53 8.27 2.83
N TYR A 16 -14.65 9.57 2.55
CA TYR A 16 -14.85 10.59 3.58
C TYR A 16 -16.27 10.52 4.18
N ALA A 17 -17.30 10.32 3.35
CA ALA A 17 -18.67 10.11 3.81
C ALA A 17 -18.82 8.84 4.68
N LEU A 18 -18.07 7.78 4.35
CA LEU A 18 -18.04 6.52 5.09
C LEU A 18 -17.26 6.59 6.43
N ARG A 19 -16.43 7.63 6.63
CA ARG A 19 -15.56 7.78 7.80
C ARG A 19 -16.33 8.00 9.12
N GLY A 20 -17.63 8.29 9.05
CA GLY A 20 -18.52 8.42 10.20
C GLY A 20 -19.23 7.15 10.64
N HIS A 21 -19.19 6.06 9.85
CA HIS A 21 -19.84 4.80 10.21
C HIS A 21 -18.81 3.69 10.48
N ALA A 22 -19.08 2.84 11.47
CA ALA A 22 -18.28 1.65 11.85
C ALA A 22 -18.05 0.62 10.72
N VAL A 23 -18.56 0.89 9.52
CA VAL A 23 -18.35 0.15 8.27
C VAL A 23 -16.86 0.07 7.91
N ALA A 24 -16.02 1.02 8.33
CA ALA A 24 -14.56 0.91 8.18
C ALA A 24 -13.97 -0.31 8.91
N GLY A 25 -14.54 -0.69 10.07
CA GLY A 25 -14.13 -1.88 10.82
C GLY A 25 -14.70 -3.19 10.27
N LEU A 26 -15.83 -3.14 9.57
CA LEU A 26 -16.39 -4.31 8.89
C LEU A 26 -15.71 -4.57 7.55
N LEU A 27 -15.33 -3.50 6.83
CA LEU A 27 -14.60 -3.57 5.58
C LEU A 27 -13.18 -4.13 5.82
N SER A 28 -12.51 -3.75 6.90
CA SER A 28 -11.20 -4.34 7.26
C SER A 28 -11.29 -5.85 7.51
N HIS A 29 -12.40 -6.34 8.05
CA HIS A 29 -12.66 -7.78 8.20
C HIS A 29 -12.94 -8.48 6.87
N GLY A 30 -13.62 -7.80 5.93
CA GLY A 30 -13.99 -8.37 4.63
C GLY A 30 -12.87 -8.36 3.57
N VAL A 31 -11.85 -7.52 3.74
CA VAL A 31 -10.77 -7.38 2.76
C VAL A 31 -9.92 -8.65 2.67
N MET A 32 -9.57 -9.28 3.79
CA MET A 32 -8.76 -10.49 3.78
C MET A 32 -9.40 -11.67 3.02
N PRO A 33 -10.65 -12.08 3.32
CA PRO A 33 -11.30 -13.15 2.56
C PRO A 33 -11.56 -12.74 1.11
N ALA A 34 -11.81 -11.46 0.82
CA ALA A 34 -11.92 -10.99 -0.56
C ALA A 34 -10.61 -11.13 -1.34
N ILE A 35 -9.47 -10.74 -0.77
CA ILE A 35 -8.15 -10.92 -1.39
C ILE A 35 -7.87 -12.40 -1.64
N LEU A 36 -8.13 -13.26 -0.66
CA LEU A 36 -7.95 -14.71 -0.80
C LEU A 36 -8.84 -15.28 -1.90
N LEU A 37 -10.10 -14.87 -1.96
CA LEU A 37 -11.05 -15.30 -2.99
C LEU A 37 -10.61 -14.82 -4.39
N LEU A 38 -10.18 -13.57 -4.51
CA LEU A 38 -9.65 -13.02 -5.77
C LEU A 38 -8.38 -13.76 -6.19
N LEU A 39 -7.46 -14.02 -5.26
CA LEU A 39 -6.21 -14.75 -5.55
C LEU A 39 -6.49 -16.21 -5.94
N PHE A 40 -7.46 -16.84 -5.30
CA PHE A 40 -7.90 -18.19 -5.65
C PHE A 40 -8.52 -18.23 -7.04
N LEU A 41 -9.46 -17.32 -7.34
CA LEU A 41 -10.11 -17.25 -8.64
C LEU A 41 -9.10 -16.96 -9.75
N LEU A 42 -8.16 -16.04 -9.49
CA LEU A 42 -7.04 -15.76 -10.38
C LEU A 42 -6.17 -17.01 -10.61
N GLY A 43 -5.83 -17.76 -9.54
CA GLY A 43 -5.08 -19.00 -9.66
C GLY A 43 -5.79 -20.06 -10.52
N VAL A 44 -7.11 -20.18 -10.40
CA VAL A 44 -7.93 -21.08 -11.22
C VAL A 44 -7.95 -20.64 -12.69
N GLU A 45 -8.13 -19.35 -12.96
CA GLU A 45 -8.11 -18.80 -14.33
C GLU A 45 -6.75 -19.00 -15.01
N LEU A 46 -5.65 -18.76 -14.30
CA LEU A 46 -4.31 -18.92 -14.85
C LEU A 46 -3.91 -20.40 -14.99
N GLY A 47 -4.40 -21.29 -14.11
CA GLY A 47 -4.11 -22.72 -14.16
C GLY A 47 -4.96 -23.52 -15.15
N GLY A 48 -6.19 -23.07 -15.45
CA GLY A 48 -7.11 -23.73 -16.37
C GLY A 48 -6.76 -23.55 -17.85
N ASN A 49 -5.94 -22.56 -18.19
CA ASN A 49 -5.62 -22.22 -19.57
C ASN A 49 -4.20 -22.66 -19.94
N ARG A 50 -4.07 -23.73 -20.74
CA ARG A 50 -2.78 -24.38 -21.05
C ARG A 50 -1.78 -23.45 -21.74
N ASP A 51 -2.25 -22.50 -22.54
CA ASP A 51 -1.42 -21.50 -23.21
C ASP A 51 -0.79 -20.51 -22.20
N LEU A 52 -1.57 -20.06 -21.21
CA LEU A 52 -1.05 -19.21 -20.14
C LEU A 52 -0.21 -19.99 -19.15
N ALA A 53 -0.60 -21.21 -18.78
CA ALA A 53 0.13 -22.08 -17.87
C ALA A 53 1.52 -22.48 -18.41
N GLY A 54 1.64 -22.72 -19.71
CA GLY A 54 2.92 -23.00 -20.37
C GLY A 54 3.83 -21.77 -20.50
N ALA A 55 3.24 -20.57 -20.63
CA ALA A 55 3.98 -19.31 -20.69
C ALA A 55 4.29 -18.72 -19.29
N LEU A 56 3.56 -19.16 -18.26
CA LEU A 56 3.65 -18.71 -16.88
C LEU A 56 5.05 -18.78 -16.26
N PRO A 57 5.86 -19.83 -16.48
CA PRO A 57 7.21 -19.88 -15.92
C PRO A 57 8.11 -18.76 -16.48
N ARG A 58 7.94 -18.42 -17.76
CA ARG A 58 8.73 -17.39 -18.44
C ARG A 58 8.23 -15.98 -18.12
N LEU A 59 6.91 -15.74 -18.19
CA LEU A 59 6.32 -14.45 -17.83
C LEU A 59 6.37 -14.19 -16.32
N GLY A 60 6.08 -15.21 -15.52
CA GLY A 60 6.13 -15.17 -14.05
C GLY A 60 7.54 -14.97 -13.53
N GLY A 61 8.56 -15.62 -14.12
CA GLY A 61 9.95 -15.38 -13.75
C GLY A 61 10.41 -13.95 -14.02
N ALA A 62 10.07 -13.40 -15.20
CA ALA A 62 10.36 -12.00 -15.54
C ALA A 62 9.59 -11.03 -14.64
N ALA A 63 8.31 -11.32 -14.35
CA ALA A 63 7.47 -10.52 -13.45
C ALA A 63 8.00 -10.55 -12.01
N LEU A 64 8.49 -11.68 -11.52
CA LEU A 64 9.07 -11.81 -10.18
C LEU A 64 10.35 -10.98 -10.05
N LEU A 65 11.22 -11.02 -11.07
CA LEU A 65 12.42 -10.19 -11.13
C LEU A 65 12.09 -8.70 -11.16
N LEU A 66 11.13 -8.28 -12.01
CA LEU A 66 10.68 -6.90 -12.10
C LEU A 66 10.02 -6.41 -10.81
N ALA A 67 9.15 -7.21 -10.21
CA ALA A 67 8.51 -6.89 -8.94
C ALA A 67 9.54 -6.78 -7.81
N GLY A 68 10.47 -7.74 -7.71
CA GLY A 68 11.54 -7.71 -6.72
C GLY A 68 12.46 -6.50 -6.88
N ALA A 69 12.90 -6.21 -8.12
CA ALA A 69 13.71 -5.04 -8.41
C ALA A 69 12.96 -3.72 -8.12
N GLY A 70 11.66 -3.66 -8.44
CA GLY A 70 10.81 -2.51 -8.16
C GLY A 70 10.62 -2.26 -6.67
N ILE A 71 10.34 -3.31 -5.88
CA ILE A 71 10.22 -3.22 -4.42
C ILE A 71 11.57 -2.79 -3.81
N ALA A 72 12.67 -3.41 -4.23
CA ALA A 72 14.00 -3.06 -3.76
C ALA A 72 14.35 -1.60 -4.10
N GLY A 73 14.12 -1.16 -5.34
CA GLY A 73 14.32 0.22 -5.77
C GLY A 73 13.47 1.23 -5.00
N SER A 74 12.19 0.91 -4.77
CA SER A 74 11.29 1.75 -3.97
C SER A 74 11.74 1.85 -2.52
N LEU A 75 12.22 0.75 -1.91
CA LEU A 75 12.71 0.75 -0.54
C LEU A 75 14.00 1.56 -0.40
N ILE A 76 14.94 1.40 -1.35
CA ILE A 76 16.18 2.18 -1.41
C ILE A 76 15.84 3.67 -1.57
N CYS A 77 14.94 4.02 -2.47
CA CYS A 77 14.52 5.40 -2.69
C CYS A 77 13.85 5.99 -1.44
N ALA A 78 12.96 5.24 -0.78
CA ALA A 78 12.31 5.67 0.47
C ALA A 78 13.32 5.86 1.60
N VAL A 79 14.34 5.01 1.71
CA VAL A 79 15.43 5.17 2.69
C VAL A 79 16.32 6.36 2.34
N CYS A 80 16.66 6.58 1.07
CA CYS A 80 17.41 7.75 0.63
C CYS A 80 16.64 9.05 0.88
N ALA A 81 15.36 9.11 0.52
CA ALA A 81 14.49 10.26 0.77
C ALA A 81 14.29 10.49 2.27
N GLY A 82 14.09 9.41 3.04
CA GLY A 82 14.02 9.46 4.49
C GLY A 82 15.32 9.97 5.12
N ARG A 83 16.49 9.55 4.61
CA ARG A 83 17.79 10.06 5.06
C ARG A 83 17.97 11.55 4.69
N PHE A 84 17.52 11.96 3.52
CA PHE A 84 17.62 13.33 3.02
C PHE A 84 16.70 14.31 3.77
N LEU A 85 15.51 13.85 4.19
CA LEU A 85 14.52 14.66 4.88
C LEU A 85 14.64 14.59 6.42
N ARG A 86 15.45 13.68 6.99
CA ARG A 86 15.66 13.53 8.44
C ARG A 86 16.67 14.51 9.05
N ILE A 87 16.59 15.80 8.67
CA ILE A 87 17.07 16.91 9.52
C ILE A 87 15.85 17.38 10.32
N THR A 88 15.53 16.71 11.42
CA THR A 88 14.71 17.31 12.48
C THR A 88 15.53 17.22 13.76
N PRO A 89 15.78 18.35 14.45
CA PRO A 89 16.60 18.40 15.65
C PRO A 89 16.07 17.44 16.73
N PRO A 90 16.91 17.09 17.73
CA PRO A 90 16.48 16.33 18.90
C PRO A 90 15.19 16.92 19.48
N PRO A 91 14.29 16.10 20.05
CA PRO A 91 13.12 16.63 20.75
C PRO A 91 13.62 17.60 21.82
N ALA A 92 13.25 18.88 21.69
CA ALA A 92 13.38 19.80 22.80
C ALA A 92 12.58 19.18 23.95
N ASN A 93 13.29 18.74 24.99
CA ASN A 93 12.68 18.16 26.17
C ASN A 93 11.75 19.22 26.76
N PHE A 94 10.44 19.12 26.47
CA PHE A 94 9.39 19.93 27.10
C PHE A 94 9.21 19.59 28.60
N HIS A 95 10.14 18.82 29.18
CA HIS A 95 10.23 18.46 30.60
C HIS A 95 11.26 19.30 31.38
N GLN A 96 11.62 20.50 30.91
CA GLN A 96 12.21 21.49 31.80
C GLN A 96 11.05 22.31 32.41
N PRO A 97 10.50 21.92 33.58
CA PRO A 97 9.65 22.83 34.31
C PRO A 97 10.50 24.06 34.65
N PRO A 98 9.94 25.27 34.59
CA PRO A 98 10.64 26.47 35.02
C PRO A 98 11.07 26.31 36.48
N ASP A 99 12.38 26.28 36.71
CA ASP A 99 13.02 26.42 37.99
C ASP A 99 12.83 27.85 38.50
N HIS A 100 11.59 28.15 38.91
CA HIS A 100 11.30 29.21 39.85
C HIS A 100 11.66 28.72 41.25
N THR A 101 12.91 28.93 41.62
CA THR A 101 13.28 29.18 43.02
C THR A 101 14.23 30.36 43.04
N ALA A 102 13.61 31.54 43.15
CA ALA A 102 14.14 32.62 43.97
C ALA A 102 14.23 32.18 45.43
#